data_AF-A0A7W1C2C6-F1
#
_entry.id   AF-A0A7W1C2C6-F1
#
_cell.length_a   1.000
_cell.length_b   1.000
_cell.length_c   1.000
_cell.angle_alpha   90.00
_cell.angle_beta   90.00
_cell.angle_gamma   90.00
#
_symmetry.space_group_name_H-M   'P 1'
#
loop_
_entity.id
_entity.type
_entity.pdbx_description
1 polymer ?
#
loop_
_entity_poly.entity_id
_entity_poly.type
_entity_poly.pdbx_seq_one_letter_code
_entity_poly.pdbx_strand_id
1 'polypeptide(L)' 'MGPHERGRFAPEAWGHLLALSGTGAINSAELEHIIERALVQFEGRIALDDLRNLLEGTGLDDVGAPGDNPTVH' A
#
# COMPACT_ATOMS: atom_id res chain seq x y z
N MET A 1 -3.74 14.19 2.55
CA MET A 1 -2.46 13.65 3.05
C MET A 1 -1.47 14.77 3.30
N GLY A 2 -1.06 14.96 4.56
CA GLY A 2 -0.16 16.01 5.00
C GLY A 2 1.32 15.60 5.04
N PRO A 3 2.25 16.56 5.18
CA PRO A 3 3.69 16.29 5.24
C PRO A 3 4.11 15.39 6.41
N HIS A 4 3.31 15.33 7.47
CA HIS A 4 3.53 14.51 8.66
C HIS A 4 3.46 13.01 8.37
N GLU A 5 2.51 12.59 7.53
CA GLU A 5 2.31 11.18 7.17
C GLU A 5 3.48 10.71 6.30
N ARG A 6 3.84 11.50 5.28
CA ARG A 6 5.01 11.25 4.43
C ARG A 6 6.31 11.09 5.23
N GLY A 7 6.48 11.85 6.32
CA GLY A 7 7.68 11.79 7.16
C GLY A 7 7.86 10.46 7.91
N ARG A 8 6.80 9.66 8.05
CA ARG A 8 6.83 8.34 8.71
C ARG A 8 7.30 7.24 7.78
N PHE A 9 7.07 7.36 6.48
CA PHE A 9 7.53 6.39 5.50
C PHE A 9 8.98 6.66 5.08
N ALA A 10 9.75 5.59 4.89
CA ALA A 10 11.00 5.68 4.15
C ALA A 10 10.73 6.18 2.72
N PRO A 11 11.66 6.92 2.08
CA PRO A 11 11.47 7.43 0.72
C PRO A 11 11.07 6.35 -0.30
N GLU A 12 11.65 5.16 -0.19
CA GLU A 12 11.41 4.00 -1.05
C GLU A 12 10.00 3.43 -0.81
N ALA A 13 9.55 3.37 0.44
CA ALA A 13 8.20 2.92 0.80
C ALA A 13 7.14 3.88 0.25
N TRP A 14 7.36 5.19 0.41
CA TRP A 14 6.47 6.21 -0.14
C TRP A 14 6.45 6.19 -1.68
N GLY A 15 7.62 6.04 -2.30
CA GLY A 15 7.74 5.89 -3.75
C GLY A 15 6.97 4.68 -4.28
N HIS A 16 6.98 3.56 -3.55
CA HIS A 16 6.23 2.37 -3.91
C HIS A 16 4.71 2.60 -3.87
N LEU A 17 4.18 3.24 -2.82
CA LEU A 17 2.77 3.62 -2.73
C LEU A 17 2.33 4.51 -3.91
N LEU A 18 3.14 5.51 -4.25
CA LEU A 18 2.86 6.39 -5.38
C LEU A 18 2.93 5.64 -6.72
N ALA A 19 3.85 4.67 -6.86
CA ALA A 19 3.92 3.84 -8.06
C ALA A 19 2.65 2.99 -8.21
N LEU A 20 2.21 2.31 -7.15
CA LEU A 20 0.97 1.53 -7.16
C LEU A 20 -0.24 2.39 -7.55
N SER A 21 -0.39 3.56 -6.92
CA SER A 21 -1.45 4.51 -7.25
C SER A 21 -1.34 5.02 -8.69
N GLY A 22 -0.13 5.33 -9.16
CA GLY A 22 0.12 5.82 -10.51
C GLY A 22 -0.12 4.76 -11.60
N THR A 23 0.04 3.47 -11.27
CA THR A 23 -0.33 2.35 -12.17
C THR A 23 -1.82 2.05 -12.18
N GLY A 24 -2.59 2.57 -11.22
CA GLY A 24 -4.01 2.23 -11.02
C GLY A 24 -4.24 0.90 -10.31
N ALA A 25 -3.18 0.26 -9.78
CA ALA A 25 -3.31 -0.95 -8.97
C ALA A 25 -4.07 -0.69 -7.65
N ILE A 26 -4.01 0.55 -7.14
CA ILE A 26 -4.82 1.04 -6.03
C ILE A 26 -5.40 2.41 -6.37
N ASN A 27 -6.64 2.65 -5.95
CA ASN A 27 -7.28 3.95 -6.06
C ASN A 27 -6.95 4.86 -4.86
N SER A 28 -7.39 6.13 -4.90
CA SER A 28 -7.09 7.10 -3.85
C SER A 28 -7.59 6.70 -2.46
N ALA A 29 -8.79 6.09 -2.38
CA ALA A 29 -9.36 5.66 -1.11
C ALA A 29 -8.61 4.45 -0.53
N GLU A 30 -8.18 3.52 -1.38
CA GLU A 30 -7.33 2.39 -0.97
C GLU A 30 -5.97 2.89 -0.46
N LEU A 31 -5.37 3.86 -1.15
CA LEU A 31 -4.12 4.47 -0.72
C LEU A 31 -4.26 5.13 0.66
N GLU A 32 -5.33 5.90 0.89
CA GLU A 32 -5.64 6.49 2.20
C GLU A 32 -5.76 5.41 3.28
N HIS A 33 -6.50 4.34 3.00
CA HIS A 33 -6.69 3.25 3.95
C HIS A 33 -5.39 2.52 4.30
N ILE A 34 -4.53 2.26 3.31
CA ILE A 34 -3.21 1.64 3.51
C ILE A 34 -2.33 2.54 4.39
N ILE A 35 -2.33 3.86 4.13
CA ILE A 35 -1.55 4.83 4.91
C ILE A 35 -2.05 4.86 6.36
N GLU A 36 -3.36 4.98 6.58
CA GLU A 36 -3.95 4.98 7.92
C GLU A 36 -3.61 3.71 8.69
N ARG A 37 -3.78 2.54 8.05
CA ARG A 37 -3.46 1.25 8.66
C ARG A 37 -1.98 1.14 9.02
N ALA A 38 -1.08 1.56 8.15
CA ALA A 38 0.35 1.55 8.42
C ALA A 38 0.71 2.47 9.59
N LEU A 39 0.10 3.66 9.67
CA LEU A 39 0.34 4.59 10.77
C LEU A 39 -0.15 4.07 12.13
N VAL A 40 -1.23 3.30 12.15
CA VAL A 40 -1.74 2.63 13.37
C VAL A 40 -0.87 1.43 13.75
N GLN A 41 -0.40 0.65 12.77
CA GLN A 41 0.33 -0.58 13.01
C GLN A 41 1.80 -0.35 13.39
N PHE A 42 2.42 0.70 12.87
CA PHE A 42 3.84 0.98 13.06
C PHE A 42 4.05 2.24 13.88
N GLU A 43 4.65 2.09 15.06
CA GLU A 43 4.99 3.21 15.95
C GLU A 43 6.26 3.96 15.48
N GLY A 44 7.05 3.39 14.58
CA GLY A 44 8.31 3.93 14.06
C GLY A 44 8.28 4.39 12.61
N ARG A 45 9.47 4.50 12.01
CA ARG A 45 9.61 4.71 10.56
C ARG A 45 9.19 3.43 9.84
N ILE A 46 8.35 3.56 8.82
CA ILE A 46 7.83 2.45 8.02
C ILE A 46 8.79 2.20 6.85
N ALA A 47 9.49 1.07 6.85
CA ALA A 47 10.36 0.68 5.75
C ALA A 47 9.57 0.07 4.59
N LEU A 48 10.22 -0.10 3.43
CA LEU A 48 9.58 -0.75 2.27
C LEU A 48 9.22 -2.21 2.56
N ASP A 49 10.04 -2.90 3.36
CA ASP A 49 9.78 -4.29 3.76
C ASP A 49 8.53 -4.41 4.63
N ASP A 50 8.40 -3.56 5.66
CA ASP A 50 7.21 -3.46 6.51
C ASP A 50 5.94 -3.19 5.68
N LEU A 51 6.06 -2.27 4.71
CA LEU A 51 4.96 -1.95 3.80
C LEU A 51 4.57 -3.13 2.91
N ARG A 52 5.54 -3.89 2.38
CA ARG A 52 5.25 -5.09 1.58
C ARG A 52 4.53 -6.15 2.39
N ASN A 53 5.03 -6.44 3.59
CA ASN A 53 4.37 -7.36 4.52
C ASN A 53 2.94 -6.91 4.86
N LEU A 54 2.71 -5.59 4.99
CA LEU A 54 1.37 -5.03 5.17
C LEU A 54 0.46 -5.28 3.96
N LEU A 55 0.97 -5.06 2.75
CA LEU A 55 0.23 -5.21 1.49
C LEU A 55 -0.08 -6.68 1.16
N GLU A 56 0.84 -7.60 1.44
CA GLU A 56 0.62 -9.04 1.34
C GLU A 56 -0.57 -9.47 2.23
N GLY A 57 -0.68 -8.92 3.44
CA GLY A 57 -1.81 -9.14 4.34
C GLY A 57 -3.14 -8.52 3.87
N THR A 58 -3.15 -7.73 2.81
CA THR A 58 -4.36 -7.15 2.19
C THR A 58 -4.79 -7.84 0.89
N GLY A 59 -3.98 -8.78 0.38
CA GLY A 59 -4.23 -9.42 -0.92
C GLY A 59 -3.92 -8.53 -2.14
N LEU A 60 -3.31 -7.34 -1.92
CA LEU A 60 -2.93 -6.42 -2.99
C LEU A 60 -1.72 -6.87 -3.81
N ASP A 61 -0.94 -7.84 -3.30
CA ASP A 61 0.17 -8.46 -4.04
C ASP A 61 -0.34 -9.26 -5.26
N ASP A 62 -1.60 -9.74 -5.21
CA ASP A 62 -2.22 -10.49 -6.32
C ASP A 62 -2.60 -9.60 -7.50
N VAL A 63 -2.72 -8.28 -7.31
CA VAL A 63 -3.08 -7.32 -8.37
C VAL A 63 -1.93 -7.12 -9.38
N GLY A 64 -0.72 -7.62 -9.06
CA GLY A 64 0.41 -7.71 -9.99
C GLY A 64 0.42 -8.96 -10.88
N ALA A 65 -0.44 -9.94 -10.60
CA ALA A 65 -0.68 -11.09 -11.47
C ALA A 65 -2.05 -10.92 -12.16
N PRO A 66 -2.21 -11.28 -13.44
CA PRO A 66 -3.54 -11.39 -14.04
C PRO A 66 -4.25 -12.61 -13.43
N GLY A 67 -4.76 -12.43 -12.20
CA GLY A 67 -5.53 -13.40 -11.44
C GLY A 67 -6.96 -13.44 -11.96
N ASP A 68 -7.23 -14.50 -12.70
CA ASP A 68 -8.53 -14.99 -13.16
C ASP A 68 -9.64 -14.79 -12.11
N ASN A 69 -10.61 -13.92 -12.39
CA ASN A 69 -11.83 -13.79 -11.59
C ASN A 69 -12.64 -15.09 -11.72
N PRO A 70 -12.92 -15.86 -10.64
CA PRO A 70 -13.82 -16.99 -10.76
C PRO A 70 -15.24 -16.46 -10.95
N THR A 71 -15.70 -16.48 -12.20
CA THR A 71 -17.12 -16.35 -12.53
C THR A 71 -17.81 -17.62 -12.06
N VAL A 72 -18.60 -17.56 -10.98
CA VAL A 72 -19.44 -18.69 -10.58
C VAL A 72 -20.87 -18.44 -11.05
N HIS A 73 -21.30 -19.37 -11.91
CA HIS A 73 -22.57 -19.50 -12.62
C HIS A 73 -23.75 -19.86 -11.72
#